data_AF-A0AAE1QAM4-F1
#
_entry.id   AF-A0AAE1QAM4-F1
#
_cell.length_a   1.000
_cell.length_b   1.000
_cell.length_c   1.000
_cell.angle_alpha   90.00
_cell.angle_beta   90.00
_cell.angle_gamma   90.00
#
_symmetry.space_group_name_H-M   'P 1'
#
loop_
_entity.id
_entity.type
_entity.pdbx_description
1 polymer ?
#
loop_
_entity_poly.entity_id
_entity_poly.type
_entity_poly.pdbx_seq_one_letter_code
_entity_poly.pdbx_strand_id
1 'polypeptide(L)'
;MEETESSTIRTNVKLCNSEILANLSQILHYLPSDHACDLEKLLKTFKQICSDVPQQCRLVEHDIVLVEGAQPVKQAFYRMSSTKRKILQEEIDYMLAHDLIERSDSPWSSPCLLVPKPDGSYRMCTDYRKINRLTVPDCYPLPRIDDIIDNLGHVKFVTTIDLLRGYYQSSHQWLGLVPDTLMSMLAVLRHHVMYDSLM
;
A
#
# COMPACT_ATOMS: atom_id res chain seq x y z
N MET A 1 -32.17 23.93 -26.47
CA MET A 1 -31.16 22.88 -26.68
C MET A 1 -30.63 22.54 -25.31
N GLU A 2 -31.26 21.55 -24.69
CA GLU A 2 -30.76 20.90 -23.48
C GLU A 2 -29.56 20.05 -23.88
N GLU A 3 -28.38 20.36 -23.36
CA GLU A 3 -27.32 19.37 -23.22
C GLU A 3 -27.36 18.87 -21.78
N THR A 4 -27.88 17.65 -21.64
CA THR A 4 -27.85 16.85 -20.43
C THR A 4 -26.41 16.43 -20.15
N GLU A 5 -25.72 17.13 -19.24
CA GLU A 5 -24.52 16.59 -18.61
C GLU A 5 -24.95 15.51 -17.59
N SER A 6 -24.78 14.26 -18.01
CA SER A 6 -24.95 13.09 -17.17
C SER A 6 -23.93 13.13 -16.03
N SER A 7 -24.43 13.41 -14.83
CA SER A 7 -23.66 13.49 -13.59
C SER A 7 -23.12 12.11 -13.20
N THR A 8 -21.94 11.78 -13.71
CA THR A 8 -21.14 10.69 -13.14
C THR A 8 -20.68 11.14 -11.76
N ILE A 9 -21.37 10.70 -10.72
CA ILE A 9 -20.91 10.79 -9.34
C ILE A 9 -19.64 9.94 -9.23
N ARG A 10 -18.47 10.54 -9.49
CA ARG A 10 -17.19 9.99 -9.06
C ARG A 10 -17.09 10.26 -7.56
N THR A 11 -17.71 9.41 -6.75
CA THR A 11 -17.46 9.36 -5.31
C THR A 11 -16.06 8.81 -5.09
N ASN A 12 -15.09 9.72 -5.19
CA ASN A 12 -13.68 9.50 -4.86
C ASN A 12 -13.52 9.51 -3.34
N VAL A 13 -14.15 8.53 -2.69
CA VAL A 13 -13.99 8.26 -1.26
C VAL A 13 -13.06 7.06 -1.14
N LYS A 14 -12.03 7.16 -0.30
CA LYS A 14 -11.21 6.02 0.12
C LYS A 14 -12.19 4.93 0.58
N LEU A 15 -12.33 3.86 -0.20
CA LEU A 15 -13.30 2.80 0.09
C LEU A 15 -13.01 2.24 1.48
N CYS A 16 -13.97 2.43 2.38
CA CYS A 16 -13.93 1.94 3.73
C CYS A 16 -14.71 0.62 3.74
N ASN A 17 -14.00 -0.49 3.93
CA ASN A 17 -14.58 -1.82 3.97
C ASN A 17 -15.64 -1.91 5.06
N SER A 18 -15.46 -1.25 6.22
CA SER A 18 -16.48 -1.23 7.26
C SER A 18 -17.78 -0.55 6.83
N GLU A 19 -17.71 0.55 6.06
CA GLU A 19 -18.89 1.22 5.52
C GLU A 19 -19.61 0.37 4.46
N ILE A 20 -18.85 -0.32 3.62
CA ILE A 20 -19.39 -1.26 2.62
C ILE A 20 -20.10 -2.42 3.32
N LEU A 21 -19.47 -3.02 4.33
CA LEU A 21 -20.05 -4.13 5.10
C LEU A 21 -21.31 -3.71 5.88
N ALA A 22 -21.41 -2.44 6.29
CA ALA A 22 -22.61 -1.90 6.94
C ALA A 22 -23.78 -1.72 5.97
N ASN A 23 -23.50 -1.54 4.67
CA ASN A 23 -24.50 -1.23 3.64
C ASN A 23 -24.67 -2.37 2.61
N LEU A 24 -24.35 -3.62 2.97
CA LEU A 24 -24.41 -4.76 2.03
C LEU A 24 -25.79 -4.94 1.38
N SER A 25 -26.88 -4.73 2.10
CA SER A 25 -28.23 -4.88 1.55
C SER A 25 -28.52 -3.94 0.38
N GLN A 26 -27.95 -2.72 0.40
CA GLN A 26 -28.06 -1.77 -0.70
C GLN A 26 -27.14 -2.13 -1.87
N ILE A 27 -25.99 -2.74 -1.60
CA ILE A 27 -25.03 -3.12 -2.65
C ILE A 27 -25.48 -4.39 -3.37
N LEU A 28 -26.06 -5.35 -2.64
CA LEU A 28 -26.44 -6.67 -3.14
C LEU A 28 -27.87 -6.71 -3.73
N HIS A 29 -28.52 -5.56 -3.90
CA HIS A 29 -29.92 -5.47 -4.37
C HIS A 29 -30.18 -6.09 -5.76
N TYR A 30 -29.13 -6.21 -6.59
CA TYR A 30 -29.21 -6.80 -7.93
C TYR A 30 -29.19 -8.33 -7.93
N LEU A 31 -28.87 -8.96 -6.79
CA LEU A 31 -28.82 -10.41 -6.64
C LEU A 31 -30.18 -10.96 -6.16
N PRO A 32 -30.54 -12.19 -6.56
CA PRO A 32 -31.64 -12.93 -5.93
C PRO A 32 -31.43 -13.03 -4.41
N SER A 33 -32.53 -13.00 -3.65
CA SER A 33 -32.48 -12.95 -2.18
C SER A 33 -31.66 -14.09 -1.54
N ASP A 34 -31.74 -15.29 -2.11
CA ASP A 34 -30.97 -16.44 -1.62
C ASP A 34 -29.45 -16.23 -1.79
N HIS A 35 -29.02 -15.75 -2.97
CA HIS A 35 -27.61 -15.48 -3.24
C HIS A 35 -27.07 -14.30 -2.42
N ALA A 36 -27.88 -13.24 -2.26
CA ALA A 36 -27.52 -12.09 -1.44
C ALA A 36 -27.31 -12.50 0.02
N CYS A 37 -28.20 -13.35 0.55
CA CYS A 37 -28.12 -13.90 1.91
C CYS A 37 -26.85 -14.73 2.11
N ASP A 38 -26.49 -15.59 1.14
CA ASP A 38 -25.31 -16.43 1.25
C ASP A 38 -24.00 -15.64 1.15
N LEU A 39 -23.95 -14.64 0.27
CA LEU A 39 -22.80 -13.74 0.17
C LEU A 39 -22.65 -12.88 1.44
N GLU A 40 -23.76 -12.39 2.01
CA GLU A 40 -23.74 -11.63 3.26
C GLU A 40 -23.23 -12.48 4.42
N LYS A 41 -23.66 -13.74 4.53
CA LYS A 41 -23.12 -14.69 5.52
C LYS A 41 -21.62 -14.87 5.33
N LEU A 42 -21.16 -15.11 4.10
CA LEU A 42 -19.75 -15.32 3.79
C LEU A 42 -18.90 -14.11 4.20
N LEU A 43 -19.31 -12.90 3.83
CA LEU A 43 -18.60 -11.67 4.19
C LEU A 43 -18.58 -11.41 5.70
N LYS A 44 -19.66 -11.76 6.42
CA LYS A 44 -19.71 -11.69 7.88
C LYS A 44 -18.81 -12.74 8.54
N THR A 45 -18.74 -13.95 8.00
CA THR A 45 -17.85 -15.02 8.48
C THR A 45 -16.38 -14.62 8.35
N PHE A 46 -16.01 -13.94 7.26
CA PHE A 46 -14.63 -13.53 6.98
C PHE A 46 -14.38 -12.02 7.17
N LYS A 47 -15.07 -11.40 8.13
CA LYS A 47 -14.98 -9.96 8.40
C LYS A 47 -13.54 -9.46 8.61
N GLN A 48 -12.68 -10.29 9.19
CA GLN A 48 -11.27 -9.99 9.43
C GLN A 48 -10.47 -9.73 8.15
N ILE A 49 -10.84 -10.36 7.03
CA ILE A 49 -10.16 -10.19 5.74
C ILE A 49 -10.52 -8.81 5.14
N CYS A 50 -11.71 -8.31 5.46
CA CYS A 50 -12.24 -7.02 5.01
C CYS A 50 -11.94 -5.89 6.00
N SER A 51 -10.77 -5.91 6.66
CA SER A 51 -10.34 -4.83 7.56
C SER A 51 -10.05 -3.52 6.80
N ASP A 52 -10.25 -2.38 7.45
CA ASP A 52 -9.85 -1.05 6.93
C ASP A 52 -8.36 -0.74 7.11
N VAL A 53 -7.68 -1.58 7.87
CA VAL A 53 -6.24 -1.53 8.13
C VAL A 53 -5.60 -2.78 7.52
N PRO A 54 -4.54 -2.65 6.72
CA PRO A 54 -3.82 -3.81 6.20
C PRO A 54 -3.21 -4.62 7.34
N GLN A 55 -3.27 -5.95 7.22
CA GLN A 55 -2.60 -6.88 8.13
C GLN A 55 -1.32 -7.40 7.49
N GLN A 56 -0.35 -7.82 8.30
CA GLN A 56 0.88 -8.44 7.83
C GLN A 56 0.72 -9.96 7.71
N CYS A 57 1.06 -10.51 6.55
CA CYS A 57 1.34 -11.92 6.36
C CYS A 57 2.69 -12.24 7.01
N ARG A 58 2.73 -13.30 7.83
CA ARG A 58 3.94 -13.80 8.50
C ARG A 58 4.36 -15.20 8.04
N LEU A 59 3.73 -15.70 6.96
CA LEU A 59 3.97 -17.06 6.46
C LEU A 59 5.24 -17.14 5.60
N VAL A 60 5.55 -16.05 4.88
CA VAL A 60 6.68 -15.99 3.97
C VAL A 60 7.31 -14.62 4.11
N GLU A 61 8.63 -14.61 4.24
CA GLU A 61 9.42 -13.40 4.29
C GLU A 61 10.13 -13.21 2.95
N HIS A 62 10.07 -11.99 2.41
CA HIS A 62 10.72 -11.65 1.16
C HIS A 62 12.14 -11.12 1.41
N ASP A 63 13.12 -11.77 0.80
CA ASP A 63 14.52 -11.34 0.81
C ASP A 63 14.82 -10.41 -0.37
N ILE A 64 15.50 -9.30 -0.09
CA ILE A 64 16.03 -8.42 -1.13
C ILE A 64 17.53 -8.67 -1.27
N VAL A 65 17.93 -9.28 -2.38
CA VAL A 65 19.34 -9.58 -2.67
C VAL A 65 20.02 -8.37 -3.30
N LEU A 66 21.16 -7.96 -2.74
CA LEU A 66 22.01 -6.91 -3.30
C LEU A 66 23.06 -7.50 -4.25
N VAL A 67 23.49 -6.71 -5.23
CA VAL A 67 24.64 -7.04 -6.07
C VAL A 67 25.92 -7.11 -5.24
N GLU A 68 26.88 -7.93 -5.66
CA GLU A 68 28.14 -8.09 -4.94
C GLU A 68 28.88 -6.74 -4.81
N GLY A 69 29.35 -6.44 -3.59
CA GLY A 69 30.05 -5.20 -3.28
C GLY A 69 29.19 -3.94 -3.16
N ALA A 70 27.85 -4.06 -3.19
CA ALA A 70 26.94 -2.93 -3.04
C ALA A 70 27.24 -2.11 -1.77
N GLN A 71 27.35 -0.78 -1.94
CA GLN A 71 27.60 0.16 -0.85
C GLN A 71 26.33 0.92 -0.47
N PRO A 72 26.15 1.29 0.82
CA PRO A 72 25.00 2.04 1.27
C PRO A 72 24.78 3.35 0.52
N VAL A 73 23.53 3.60 0.14
CA VAL A 73 23.11 4.84 -0.52
C VAL A 73 22.32 5.69 0.47
N LYS A 74 22.81 6.91 0.74
CA LYS A 74 22.12 7.91 1.56
C LYS A 74 21.68 9.10 0.72
N GLN A 75 20.38 9.26 0.54
CA GLN A 75 19.79 10.36 -0.21
C GLN A 75 19.21 11.43 0.73
N ALA A 76 19.38 12.69 0.35
CA ALA A 76 18.71 13.79 1.04
C ALA A 76 17.22 13.82 0.70
N PHE A 77 16.39 14.26 1.66
CA PHE A 77 14.98 14.51 1.44
C PHE A 77 14.76 15.63 0.43
N TYR A 78 13.73 15.48 -0.41
CA TYR A 78 13.30 16.53 -1.31
C TYR A 78 12.72 17.72 -0.54
N ARG A 79 12.92 18.93 -1.06
CA ARG A 79 12.26 20.13 -0.53
C ARG A 79 10.75 20.00 -0.75
N MET A 80 9.98 20.25 0.31
CA MET A 80 8.52 20.20 0.30
C MET A 80 7.95 21.43 1.01
N SER A 81 6.77 21.87 0.57
CA SER A 81 5.99 22.89 1.29
C SER A 81 5.55 22.40 2.66
N SER A 82 5.20 23.33 3.56
CA SER A 82 4.69 23.01 4.89
C SER A 82 3.46 22.09 4.83
N THR A 83 2.52 22.36 3.92
CA THR A 83 1.33 21.53 3.70
C THR A 83 1.68 20.10 3.32
N LYS A 84 2.61 19.92 2.37
CA LYS A 84 3.06 18.59 1.95
C LYS A 84 3.79 17.85 3.08
N ARG A 85 4.59 18.57 3.88
CA ARG A 85 5.26 17.98 5.04
C ARG A 85 4.27 17.47 6.08
N LYS A 86 3.19 18.22 6.34
CA LYS A 86 2.14 17.80 7.27
C LYS A 86 1.45 16.51 6.81
N ILE A 87 1.05 16.45 5.54
CA ILE A 87 0.42 15.26 4.95
C ILE A 87 1.35 14.04 5.03
N LEU A 88 2.63 14.25 4.74
CA LEU A 88 3.64 13.19 4.85
C LEU A 88 3.77 12.69 6.31
N GLN A 89 3.77 13.61 7.27
CA GLN A 89 3.87 13.27 8.69
C GLN A 89 2.64 12.49 9.17
N GLU A 90 1.43 12.90 8.80
CA GLU A 90 0.19 12.18 9.12
C GLU A 90 0.21 10.74 8.59
N GLU A 91 0.72 10.54 7.36
CA GLU A 91 0.83 9.22 6.75
C GLU A 91 1.91 8.35 7.44
N ILE A 92 3.02 8.95 7.87
CA ILE A 92 4.05 8.29 8.70
C ILE A 92 3.48 7.87 10.05
N ASP A 93 2.78 8.76 10.73
CA ASP A 93 2.21 8.51 12.06
C ASP A 93 1.15 7.41 11.98
N TYR A 94 0.32 7.41 10.92
CA TYR A 94 -0.59 6.30 10.64
C TYR A 94 0.15 4.98 10.48
N MET A 95 1.22 4.93 9.69
CA MET A 95 1.96 3.69 9.47
C MET A 95 2.65 3.19 10.74
N LEU A 96 3.21 4.08 11.56
CA LEU A 96 3.80 3.74 12.87
C LEU A 96 2.74 3.20 13.83
N ALA A 97 1.57 3.83 13.90
CA ALA A 97 0.49 3.42 14.80
C ALA A 97 -0.11 2.04 14.47
N HIS A 98 0.08 1.55 13.24
CA HIS A 98 -0.41 0.25 12.78
C HIS A 98 0.72 -0.76 12.51
N ASP A 99 1.91 -0.53 13.06
CA ASP A 99 3.08 -1.40 12.92
C ASP A 99 3.46 -1.75 11.47
N LEU A 100 3.13 -0.87 10.51
CA LEU A 100 3.48 -1.05 9.10
C LEU A 100 4.93 -0.62 8.81
N ILE A 101 5.47 0.26 9.64
CA ILE A 101 6.86 0.73 9.61
C ILE A 101 7.37 0.85 11.04
N GLU A 102 8.69 0.92 11.17
CA GLU A 102 9.34 1.23 12.44
C GLU A 102 10.50 2.21 12.23
N ARG A 103 11.03 2.76 13.33
CA ARG A 103 12.18 3.65 13.30
C ARG A 103 13.46 2.84 13.20
N SER A 104 14.43 3.29 12.40
CA SER A 104 15.75 2.66 12.29
C SER A 104 16.89 3.65 12.14
N ASP A 105 18.09 3.18 12.47
CA ASP A 105 19.37 3.87 12.27
C ASP A 105 20.13 3.28 11.07
N SER A 106 19.46 3.15 9.92
CA SER A 106 20.05 2.55 8.71
C SER A 106 21.14 3.43 8.06
N PRO A 107 22.23 2.83 7.52
CA PRO A 107 23.16 3.53 6.64
C PRO A 107 22.53 3.84 5.26
N TRP A 108 21.40 3.21 4.94
CA TRP A 108 20.63 3.43 3.73
C TRP A 108 19.53 4.47 3.96
N SER A 109 19.30 5.33 2.97
CA SER A 109 18.21 6.31 3.03
C SER A 109 17.70 6.65 1.64
N SER A 110 16.41 6.43 1.43
CA SER A 110 15.68 6.84 0.22
C SER A 110 14.63 7.90 0.59
N PRO A 111 14.50 8.99 -0.17
CA PRO A 111 13.60 10.06 0.17
C PRO A 111 12.17 9.68 -0.23
N CYS A 112 11.21 10.17 0.54
CA CYS A 112 9.80 10.06 0.19
C CYS A 112 9.33 11.32 -0.53
N LEU A 113 8.36 11.14 -1.44
CA LEU A 113 7.69 12.20 -2.18
C LEU A 113 6.18 11.98 -2.15
N LEU A 114 5.44 13.08 -2.30
CA LEU A 114 3.99 13.06 -2.41
C LEU A 114 3.57 13.27 -3.87
N VAL A 115 2.87 12.28 -4.43
CA VAL A 115 2.31 12.31 -5.77
C VAL A 115 0.81 12.62 -5.68
N PRO A 116 0.30 13.64 -6.38
CA PRO A 116 -1.14 13.95 -6.37
C PRO A 116 -1.92 12.82 -7.04
N LYS A 117 -3.05 12.45 -6.45
CA LYS A 117 -4.03 11.55 -7.05
C LYS A 117 -5.13 12.36 -7.75
N PRO A 118 -5.89 11.74 -8.67
CA PRO A 118 -7.05 12.39 -9.30
C PRO A 118 -8.15 12.81 -8.33
N ASP A 119 -8.22 12.19 -7.15
CA ASP A 119 -9.16 12.53 -6.08
C ASP A 119 -8.77 13.78 -5.25
N GLY A 120 -7.63 14.40 -5.56
CA GLY A 120 -7.09 15.53 -4.81
C GLY A 120 -6.28 15.16 -3.56
N SER A 121 -6.26 13.88 -3.16
CA SER A 121 -5.38 13.36 -2.12
C SER A 121 -3.95 13.16 -2.64
N TYR A 122 -3.03 12.82 -1.74
CA TYR A 122 -1.65 12.48 -2.11
C TYR A 122 -1.37 11.00 -1.85
N ARG A 123 -0.49 10.42 -2.68
CA ARG A 123 0.15 9.13 -2.43
C ARG A 123 1.58 9.39 -1.99
N MET A 124 1.93 8.82 -0.85
CA MET A 124 3.31 8.73 -0.41
C MET A 124 4.06 7.68 -1.24
N CYS A 125 5.14 8.07 -1.89
CA CYS A 125 5.99 7.21 -2.69
C CYS A 125 7.45 7.36 -2.24
N THR A 126 8.14 6.24 -2.03
CA THR A 126 9.57 6.24 -1.77
C THR A 126 10.35 6.16 -3.08
N ASP A 127 11.37 6.99 -3.26
CA ASP A 127 12.22 6.93 -4.45
C ASP A 127 13.27 5.83 -4.33
N TYR A 128 12.90 4.61 -4.73
CA TYR A 128 13.79 3.46 -4.73
C TYR A 128 14.72 3.38 -5.95
N ARG A 129 14.77 4.38 -6.84
CA ARG A 129 15.54 4.27 -8.09
C ARG A 129 17.02 3.98 -7.87
N LYS A 130 17.63 4.51 -6.80
CA LYS A 130 19.05 4.26 -6.51
C LYS A 130 19.30 2.87 -5.93
N ILE A 131 18.45 2.44 -4.99
CA ILE A 131 18.57 1.10 -4.39
C ILE A 131 18.23 0.01 -5.41
N ASN A 132 17.23 0.22 -6.28
CA ASN A 132 16.85 -0.74 -7.32
C ASN A 132 17.97 -1.03 -8.34
N ARG A 133 18.98 -0.15 -8.46
CA ARG A 133 20.17 -0.41 -9.29
C ARG A 133 21.21 -1.29 -8.59
N LEU A 134 21.10 -1.42 -7.28
CA LEU A 134 21.98 -2.20 -6.42
C LEU A 134 21.32 -3.53 -5.98
N THR A 135 20.06 -3.75 -6.35
CA THR A 135 19.34 -5.02 -6.10
C THR A 135 19.44 -5.93 -7.31
N VAL A 136 19.55 -7.23 -7.08
CA VAL A 136 19.39 -8.25 -8.12
C VAL A 136 17.91 -8.30 -8.50
N PRO A 137 17.55 -8.16 -9.80
CA PRO A 137 16.15 -8.21 -10.21
C PRO A 137 15.59 -9.62 -10.05
N ASP A 138 14.45 -9.73 -9.37
CA ASP A 138 13.66 -10.97 -9.33
C ASP A 138 12.81 -11.05 -10.60
N CYS A 139 13.32 -11.79 -11.59
CA CYS A 139 12.68 -11.96 -12.89
C CYS A 139 11.69 -13.13 -12.85
N TYR A 140 10.60 -13.01 -12.10
CA TYR A 140 9.49 -13.95 -12.20
C TYR A 140 8.56 -13.56 -13.37
N PRO A 141 8.33 -14.44 -14.36
CA PRO A 141 7.47 -14.12 -15.48
C PRO A 141 6.01 -14.04 -15.03
N LEU A 142 5.46 -12.83 -15.04
CA LEU A 142 4.03 -12.65 -14.84
C LEU A 142 3.27 -13.29 -16.02
N PRO A 143 2.21 -14.08 -15.75
CA PRO A 143 1.39 -14.65 -16.82
C PRO A 143 0.75 -13.54 -17.66
N ARG A 144 0.54 -13.80 -18.95
CA ARG A 144 -0.17 -12.84 -19.80
C ARG A 144 -1.64 -12.79 -19.42
N ILE A 145 -2.25 -11.63 -19.59
CA ILE A 145 -3.68 -11.44 -19.30
C ILE A 145 -4.52 -12.38 -20.17
N ASP A 146 -4.16 -12.54 -21.45
CA ASP A 146 -4.86 -13.44 -22.37
C ASP A 146 -4.83 -14.89 -21.86
N ASP A 147 -3.67 -15.37 -21.40
CA ASP A 147 -3.52 -16.72 -20.84
C ASP A 147 -4.40 -16.90 -19.59
N ILE A 148 -4.52 -15.88 -18.74
CA ILE A 148 -5.40 -15.92 -17.55
C ILE A 148 -6.87 -16.02 -17.98
N ILE A 149 -7.28 -15.25 -18.99
CA ILE A 149 -8.66 -15.22 -19.50
C ILE A 149 -9.01 -16.54 -20.19
N ASP A 150 -8.12 -17.08 -21.02
CA ASP A 150 -8.34 -18.36 -21.70
C ASP A 150 -8.47 -19.51 -20.69
N ASN A 151 -7.70 -19.47 -19.60
CA ASN A 151 -7.79 -20.46 -18.52
C ASN A 151 -9.09 -20.37 -17.70
N LEU A 152 -9.76 -19.21 -17.66
CA LEU A 152 -11.05 -19.05 -16.97
C LEU A 152 -12.16 -19.87 -17.65
N GLY A 153 -12.10 -20.07 -18.97
CA GLY A 153 -13.09 -20.84 -19.72
C GLY A 153 -14.53 -20.35 -19.52
N HIS A 154 -15.49 -21.29 -19.46
CA HIS A 154 -16.91 -20.96 -19.27
C HIS A 154 -17.30 -20.95 -17.79
N VAL A 155 -17.09 -19.83 -17.12
CA VAL A 155 -17.51 -19.60 -15.72
C VAL A 155 -18.82 -18.82 -15.63
N LYS A 156 -19.66 -19.18 -14.65
CA LYS A 156 -20.92 -18.48 -14.37
C LYS A 156 -20.74 -17.24 -13.49
N PHE A 157 -19.73 -17.25 -12.62
CA PHE A 157 -19.42 -16.18 -11.69
C PHE A 157 -17.92 -15.96 -11.66
N VAL A 158 -17.51 -14.69 -11.64
CA VAL A 158 -16.11 -14.29 -11.47
C VAL A 158 -16.05 -13.37 -10.25
N THR A 159 -15.07 -13.62 -9.39
CA THR A 159 -14.81 -12.79 -8.22
C THR A 159 -13.45 -12.13 -8.38
N THR A 160 -13.41 -10.82 -8.29
CA THR A 160 -12.17 -10.04 -8.27
C THR A 160 -11.90 -9.59 -6.84
N ILE A 161 -10.68 -9.84 -6.36
CA ILE A 161 -10.24 -9.46 -5.02
C ILE A 161 -9.02 -8.56 -5.18
N ASP A 162 -9.07 -7.38 -4.57
CA ASP A 162 -7.94 -6.46 -4.49
C ASP A 162 -7.43 -6.38 -3.04
N LEU A 163 -6.11 -6.38 -2.87
CA LEU A 163 -5.49 -6.34 -1.55
C LEU A 163 -5.29 -4.89 -1.09
N LEU A 164 -5.89 -4.55 0.04
CA LEU A 164 -5.69 -3.24 0.66
C LEU A 164 -4.21 -3.02 0.99
N ARG A 165 -3.55 -2.09 0.29
CA ARG A 165 -2.13 -1.77 0.50
C ARG A 165 -1.23 -3.03 0.45
N GLY A 166 -1.48 -3.94 -0.49
CA GLY A 166 -0.89 -5.29 -0.55
C GLY A 166 0.62 -5.39 -0.27
N TYR A 167 1.44 -4.44 -0.74
CA TYR A 167 2.89 -4.44 -0.46
C TYR A 167 3.24 -4.41 1.03
N TYR A 168 2.46 -3.70 1.84
CA TYR A 168 2.67 -3.62 3.30
C TYR A 168 2.21 -4.89 4.04
N GLN A 169 1.50 -5.78 3.35
CA GLN A 169 1.07 -7.05 3.91
C GLN A 169 2.17 -8.13 3.79
N SER A 170 3.23 -7.91 3.01
CA SER A 170 4.32 -8.88 2.90
C SER A 170 5.36 -8.65 4.00
N SER A 171 5.64 -9.66 4.83
CA SER A 171 6.79 -9.62 5.73
C SER A 171 8.10 -9.68 4.93
N HIS A 172 9.11 -8.97 5.41
CA HIS A 172 10.45 -8.98 4.82
C HIS A 172 11.44 -9.40 5.91
N GLN A 173 12.30 -10.36 5.59
CA GLN A 173 13.43 -10.79 6.43
C GLN A 173 14.71 -10.52 5.65
N TRP A 174 15.80 -10.32 6.39
CA TRP A 174 17.11 -10.07 5.83
C TRP A 174 18.06 -11.18 6.28
N LEU A 175 18.50 -12.02 5.35
CA LEU A 175 19.54 -13.02 5.61
C LEU A 175 20.93 -12.36 5.74
N GLY A 176 21.27 -11.92 6.95
CA GLY A 176 22.52 -12.31 7.61
C GLY A 176 23.90 -11.93 7.05
N LEU A 177 24.11 -10.71 6.53
CA LEU A 177 25.49 -10.17 6.38
C LEU A 177 25.70 -8.70 6.83
N VAL A 178 24.70 -8.04 7.42
CA VAL A 178 24.90 -6.73 8.08
C VAL A 178 24.02 -6.65 9.33
N PRO A 179 24.57 -6.36 10.52
CA PRO A 179 23.79 -6.35 11.76
C PRO A 179 22.80 -5.18 11.78
N ASP A 180 21.55 -5.46 12.19
CA ASP A 180 20.56 -4.57 12.79
C ASP A 180 20.28 -3.20 12.15
N THR A 181 20.36 -3.06 10.82
CA THR A 181 20.25 -1.72 10.20
C THR A 181 19.46 -1.61 8.90
N LEU A 182 18.41 -2.41 8.68
CA LEU A 182 17.53 -2.26 7.50
C LEU A 182 16.04 -2.38 7.82
N MET A 183 15.60 -1.62 8.81
CA MET A 183 14.18 -1.33 9.02
C MET A 183 13.84 0.05 8.46
N SER A 184 13.84 0.19 7.15
CA SER A 184 13.51 1.46 6.51
C SER A 184 12.62 1.28 5.31
N MET A 185 11.39 0.80 5.55
CA MET A 185 10.27 1.27 4.74
C MET A 185 10.01 2.78 4.96
N LEU A 186 10.65 3.40 5.98
CA LEU A 186 10.69 4.83 6.18
C LEU A 186 11.80 5.19 7.18
N ALA A 187 12.95 5.68 6.71
CA ALA A 187 13.94 6.32 7.60
C ALA A 187 13.37 7.68 8.08
N VAL A 188 12.52 7.64 9.11
CA VAL A 188 11.88 8.83 9.68
C VAL A 188 12.80 9.47 10.71
N LEU A 189 13.34 10.62 10.28
CA LEU A 189 13.77 11.77 11.09
C LEU A 189 14.96 11.56 12.03
N ARG A 190 16.17 11.88 11.53
CA ARG A 190 17.28 12.33 12.38
C ARG A 190 17.83 13.70 12.01
N HIS A 191 16.94 14.66 11.73
CA HIS A 191 17.36 16.08 11.66
C HIS A 191 16.31 17.13 12.04
N HIS A 192 15.10 16.75 12.50
CA HIS A 192 14.04 17.73 12.79
C HIS A 192 13.74 17.94 14.29
N VAL A 193 14.58 17.44 15.19
CA VAL A 193 14.48 17.75 16.64
C VAL A 193 15.51 18.82 17.07
N MET A 194 16.37 19.29 16.17
CA MET A 194 17.38 20.32 16.53
C MET A 194 16.94 21.77 16.27
N TYR A 195 15.75 22.02 15.71
CA TYR A 195 15.30 23.39 15.40
C TYR A 195 14.16 23.92 16.29
N ASP A 196 13.54 23.08 17.13
CA ASP A 196 12.48 23.51 18.07
C ASP A 196 12.99 23.72 19.51
N SER A 197 14.31 23.88 19.70
CA SER A 197 14.91 24.25 21.01
C SER A 197 15.73 25.54 20.96
N LEU A 198 15.57 26.33 19.90
CA LEU A 198 16.20 27.64 19.74
C LEU A 198 15.19 28.62 19.11
N MET A 199 14.07 28.86 19.80
CA MET A 199 13.38 30.15 19.91
C MET A 199 12.56 30.19 21.20
#